data_AF-A0A3G2T8B3-F1
#
_entry.id   AF-A0A3G2T8B3-F1
#
_cell.length_a   1.000
_cell.length_b   1.000
_cell.length_c   1.000
_cell.angle_alpha   90.00
_cell.angle_beta   90.00
_cell.angle_gamma   90.00
#
_symmetry.space_group_name_H-M   'P 1'
#
loop_
_entity.id
_entity.type
_entity.pdbx_description
1 polymer ?
#
loop_
_entity_poly.entity_id
_entity_poly.type
_entity_poly.pdbx_seq_one_letter_code
_entity_poly.pdbx_strand_id
1 'polypeptide(L)'
;LHGVDGAQAVDVTTLYKDHRVLTYDPGFMSTASCKSGITFIDGDEGVLRYRGIDIEDLINIPGGFGSVARLLLYGALPNDTECQEFLRALKDEYHIPSQVLDVIRSFSHDSQPMAILIAAAAVLADQYQNCSETPLKRAIIAIAKMPGIVAATYRHLTNSECISSDSSLEYTQNFLHMMFGPTDRALNDVICKALDAIFVMHADHEQNASTTAVRMTGSSGANLFACLCSGIATLWGPLHGGANEAVIKML
;
A
#
# COMPACT_ATOMS: atom_id res chain seq x y z
N LEU A 1 -9.74 8.44 26.42
CA LEU A 1 -10.06 8.80 25.01
C LEU A 1 -11.10 7.81 24.50
N HIS A 2 -12.20 8.32 23.96
CA HIS A 2 -13.28 7.48 23.42
C HIS A 2 -13.17 7.41 21.90
N GLY A 3 -13.11 6.20 21.35
CA GLY A 3 -13.32 5.94 19.93
C GLY A 3 -14.81 5.86 19.60
N VAL A 4 -15.14 5.86 18.31
CA VAL A 4 -16.50 5.51 17.84
C VAL A 4 -16.76 4.02 18.09
N ASP A 5 -15.74 3.20 17.81
CA ASP A 5 -15.69 1.76 18.03
C ASP A 5 -14.44 1.38 18.84
N GLY A 6 -14.40 0.16 19.35
CA GLY A 6 -13.23 -0.44 20.01
C GLY A 6 -13.02 -0.05 21.47
N ALA A 7 -11.84 -0.43 21.99
CA ALA A 7 -11.47 -0.23 23.39
C ALA A 7 -11.21 1.24 23.73
N GLN A 8 -11.50 1.62 24.98
CA GLN A 8 -11.15 2.94 25.50
C GLN A 8 -9.65 3.02 25.78
N ALA A 9 -9.00 4.09 25.33
CA ALA A 9 -7.60 4.35 25.61
C ALA A 9 -7.44 5.32 26.79
N VAL A 10 -6.52 5.01 27.71
CA VAL A 10 -6.14 5.93 28.79
C VAL A 10 -5.03 6.86 28.29
N ASP A 11 -5.20 8.17 28.51
CA ASP A 11 -4.17 9.14 28.15
C ASP A 11 -3.06 9.11 29.21
N VAL A 12 -1.87 8.67 28.80
CA VAL A 12 -0.68 8.57 29.65
C VAL A 12 0.41 9.58 29.27
N THR A 13 0.08 10.61 28.48
CA THR A 13 1.08 11.57 27.95
C THR A 13 1.77 12.40 29.04
N THR A 14 1.10 12.65 30.16
CA THR A 14 1.69 13.43 31.27
C THR A 14 2.38 12.56 32.33
N LEU A 15 2.34 11.22 32.18
CA LEU A 15 2.80 10.27 33.20
C LEU A 15 4.25 10.51 33.63
N TYR A 16 5.15 10.72 32.66
CA TYR A 16 6.54 11.00 32.97
C TYR A 16 6.75 12.42 33.52
N LYS A 17 6.04 13.40 32.95
CA LYS A 17 6.16 14.81 33.36
C LYS A 17 5.73 15.01 34.81
N ASP A 18 4.62 14.40 35.21
CA ASP A 18 3.97 14.64 36.50
C ASP A 18 4.43 13.64 37.57
N HIS A 19 4.75 12.40 37.17
CA HIS A 19 5.02 11.31 38.12
C HIS A 19 6.36 10.60 37.95
N ARG A 20 7.17 10.97 36.93
CA ARG A 20 8.49 10.36 36.65
C ARG A 20 8.43 8.85 36.43
N VAL A 21 7.30 8.33 35.97
CA VAL A 21 7.13 6.92 35.61
C VAL A 21 6.80 6.77 34.13
N LEU A 22 7.14 5.61 33.57
CA LEU A 22 6.87 5.23 32.18
C LEU A 22 6.01 3.98 32.18
N THR A 23 5.23 3.80 31.12
CA THR A 23 4.64 2.51 30.81
C THR A 23 5.71 1.58 30.24
N TYR A 24 5.56 0.29 30.45
CA TYR A 24 6.42 -0.74 29.86
C TYR A 24 5.52 -1.73 29.12
N ASP A 25 5.53 -1.64 27.79
CA ASP A 25 4.69 -2.42 26.88
C ASP A 25 5.51 -2.83 25.64
N PRO A 26 6.43 -3.81 25.79
CA PRO A 26 7.26 -4.27 24.68
C PRO A 26 6.36 -4.82 23.56
N GLY A 27 6.46 -4.23 22.37
CA GLY A 27 5.62 -4.58 21.21
C GLY A 27 4.40 -3.68 21.03
N PHE A 28 4.12 -2.76 21.96
CA PHE A 28 2.99 -1.82 21.89
C PHE A 28 1.61 -2.50 21.84
N MET A 29 1.48 -3.71 22.40
CA MET A 29 0.27 -4.53 22.30
C MET A 29 -0.93 -3.92 23.03
N SER A 30 -0.68 -3.08 24.03
CA SER A 30 -1.70 -2.39 24.83
C SER A 30 -1.59 -0.86 24.71
N THR A 31 -0.85 -0.36 23.71
CA THR A 31 -0.57 1.07 23.54
C THR A 31 -1.16 1.59 22.23
N ALA A 32 -2.22 2.39 22.33
CA ALA A 32 -2.74 3.14 21.20
C ALA A 32 -1.82 4.32 20.86
N SER A 33 -1.10 4.22 19.73
CA SER A 33 -0.11 5.23 19.31
C SER A 33 -0.70 6.42 18.55
N CYS A 34 -1.92 6.31 18.03
CA CYS A 34 -2.55 7.37 17.26
C CYS A 34 -4.08 7.32 17.32
N LYS A 35 -4.72 8.40 16.88
CA LYS A 35 -6.15 8.42 16.52
C LYS A 35 -6.26 8.20 15.01
N SER A 36 -7.16 7.33 14.58
CA SER A 36 -7.41 7.04 13.17
C SER A 36 -8.91 6.94 12.91
N GLY A 37 -9.32 7.37 11.72
CA GLY A 37 -10.68 7.16 11.19
C GLY A 37 -10.66 6.41 9.85
N ILE A 38 -9.61 5.61 9.61
CA ILE A 38 -9.35 4.94 8.33
C ILE A 38 -9.92 3.53 8.34
N THR A 39 -9.47 2.69 9.28
CA THR A 39 -9.81 1.27 9.35
C THR A 39 -10.13 0.92 10.79
N PHE A 40 -11.06 0.00 10.98
CA PHE A 40 -11.38 -0.61 12.26
C PHE A 40 -11.36 -2.13 12.12
N ILE A 41 -10.80 -2.81 13.11
CA ILE A 41 -10.72 -4.27 13.18
C ILE A 41 -11.24 -4.75 14.53
N ASP A 42 -12.10 -5.76 14.49
CA ASP A 42 -12.42 -6.60 15.64
C ASP A 42 -12.05 -8.05 15.30
N GLY A 43 -10.95 -8.53 15.86
CA GLY A 43 -10.44 -9.87 15.56
C GLY A 43 -11.29 -11.00 16.19
N ASP A 44 -11.99 -10.72 17.28
CA ASP A 44 -12.81 -11.72 17.98
C ASP A 44 -14.14 -11.93 17.24
N GLU A 45 -14.73 -10.85 16.73
CA GLU A 45 -15.97 -10.88 15.95
C GLU A 45 -15.73 -11.02 14.42
N GLY A 46 -14.47 -11.02 13.98
CA GLY A 46 -14.10 -11.15 12.57
C GLY A 46 -14.49 -9.95 11.69
N VAL A 47 -14.50 -8.74 12.27
CA VAL A 47 -14.91 -7.51 11.59
C VAL A 47 -13.70 -6.78 11.02
N LEU A 48 -13.77 -6.40 9.74
CA LEU A 48 -12.84 -5.48 9.09
C LEU A 48 -13.64 -4.42 8.32
N ARG A 49 -13.43 -3.14 8.66
CA ARG A 49 -14.11 -2.01 8.02
C ARG A 49 -13.14 -0.97 7.50
N TYR A 50 -13.37 -0.48 6.28
CA TYR A 50 -12.73 0.73 5.78
C TYR A 50 -13.72 1.89 5.80
N ARG A 51 -13.37 2.96 6.51
CA ARG A 51 -14.20 4.16 6.70
C ARG A 51 -15.62 3.83 7.20
N GLY A 52 -15.73 2.76 8.00
CA GLY A 52 -17.00 2.28 8.56
C GLY A 52 -17.82 1.36 7.65
N ILE A 53 -17.33 1.02 6.46
CA ILE A 53 -17.99 0.10 5.53
C ILE A 53 -17.32 -1.28 5.66
N ASP A 54 -18.12 -2.34 5.79
CA ASP A 54 -17.62 -3.71 5.90
C ASP A 54 -16.86 -4.11 4.63
N ILE A 55 -15.75 -4.83 4.80
CA ILE A 55 -14.87 -5.20 3.70
C ILE A 55 -15.59 -6.00 2.61
N GLU A 56 -16.58 -6.82 2.99
CA GLU A 56 -17.39 -7.63 2.08
C GLU A 56 -18.17 -6.78 1.08
N ASP A 57 -18.68 -5.62 1.52
CA ASP A 57 -19.40 -4.66 0.67
C ASP A 57 -18.47 -3.88 -0.25
N LEU A 58 -17.16 -3.86 0.04
CA LEU A 58 -16.14 -3.22 -0.78
C LEU A 58 -15.58 -4.13 -1.87
N ILE A 59 -15.76 -5.44 -1.72
CA ILE A 59 -15.38 -6.41 -2.75
C ILE A 59 -16.38 -6.29 -3.92
N ASN A 60 -15.87 -6.18 -5.14
CA ASN A 60 -16.66 -5.99 -6.38
C ASN A 60 -17.37 -4.63 -6.53
N ILE A 61 -17.00 -3.61 -5.76
CA ILE A 61 -17.56 -2.27 -6.01
C ILE A 61 -17.20 -1.76 -7.41
N PRO A 62 -18.04 -0.91 -8.03
CA PRO A 62 -17.69 -0.24 -9.28
C PRO A 62 -16.37 0.52 -9.15
N GLY A 63 -15.47 0.38 -10.12
CA GLY A 63 -14.12 0.95 -10.08
C GLY A 63 -13.10 0.14 -9.26
N GLY A 64 -13.52 -0.95 -8.61
CA GLY A 64 -12.64 -1.94 -7.98
C GLY A 64 -11.72 -1.36 -6.92
N PHE A 65 -10.47 -1.81 -6.88
CA PHE A 65 -9.44 -1.29 -5.99
C PHE A 65 -9.24 0.22 -6.12
N GLY A 66 -9.41 0.81 -7.31
CA GLY A 66 -9.29 2.25 -7.51
C GLY A 66 -10.29 3.04 -6.66
N SER A 67 -11.54 2.58 -6.58
CA SER A 67 -12.57 3.17 -5.73
C SER A 67 -12.26 3.02 -4.25
N VAL A 68 -11.73 1.87 -3.82
CA VAL A 68 -11.32 1.64 -2.42
C VAL A 68 -10.11 2.50 -2.04
N ALA A 69 -9.11 2.62 -2.93
CA ALA A 69 -7.97 3.50 -2.71
C ALA A 69 -8.42 4.96 -2.55
N ARG A 70 -9.40 5.40 -3.35
CA ARG A 70 -10.00 6.73 -3.17
C ARG A 70 -10.77 6.84 -1.85
N LEU A 71 -11.58 5.85 -1.48
CA LEU A 71 -12.27 5.81 -0.19
C LEU A 71 -11.28 5.99 0.97
N LEU A 72 -10.16 5.27 0.94
CA LEU A 72 -9.14 5.34 1.97
C LEU A 72 -8.45 6.70 2.02
N LEU A 73 -8.17 7.34 0.88
CA LEU A 73 -7.52 8.66 0.84
C LEU A 73 -8.46 9.81 1.20
N TYR A 74 -9.70 9.78 0.72
CA TYR A 74 -10.65 10.91 0.80
C TYR A 74 -11.68 10.75 1.93
N GLY A 75 -11.88 9.54 2.45
CA GLY A 75 -12.76 9.27 3.59
C GLY A 75 -14.23 9.01 3.26
N ALA A 76 -14.61 9.04 1.99
CA ALA A 76 -15.97 8.76 1.53
C ALA A 76 -15.97 7.98 0.22
N LEU A 77 -16.99 7.16 0.00
CA LEU A 77 -17.16 6.43 -1.25
C LEU A 77 -17.33 7.42 -2.42
N PRO A 78 -16.63 7.22 -3.55
CA PRO A 78 -16.85 8.04 -4.72
C PRO A 78 -18.23 7.85 -5.33
N ASN A 79 -18.81 8.93 -5.85
CA ASN A 79 -19.77 8.83 -6.94
C ASN A 79 -19.07 8.52 -8.28
N ASP A 80 -19.84 8.24 -9.32
CA ASP A 80 -19.31 7.86 -10.64
C ASP A 80 -18.30 8.88 -11.20
N THR A 81 -18.60 10.19 -11.10
CA THR A 81 -17.72 11.26 -11.60
C THR A 81 -16.39 11.27 -10.83
N GLU A 82 -16.46 11.24 -9.51
CA GLU A 82 -15.29 11.25 -8.64
C GLU A 82 -14.42 9.99 -8.81
N CYS A 83 -15.04 8.85 -9.07
CA CYS A 83 -14.35 7.61 -9.41
C CYS A 83 -13.56 7.78 -10.71
N GLN A 84 -14.21 8.25 -11.77
CA GLN A 84 -13.57 8.45 -13.07
C GLN A 84 -12.42 9.47 -13.02
N GLU A 85 -12.59 10.55 -12.25
CA GLU A 85 -11.53 11.55 -12.04
C GLU A 85 -10.32 10.95 -11.33
N PHE A 86 -10.55 10.14 -10.29
CA PHE A 86 -9.47 9.50 -9.55
C PHE A 86 -8.74 8.45 -10.40
N LEU A 87 -9.48 7.61 -11.14
CA LEU A 87 -8.90 6.64 -12.07
C LEU A 87 -8.06 7.32 -13.15
N ARG A 88 -8.53 8.46 -13.69
CA ARG A 88 -7.73 9.28 -14.62
C ARG A 88 -6.46 9.80 -13.96
N ALA A 89 -6.56 10.33 -12.74
CA ALA A 89 -5.40 10.85 -12.01
C ALA A 89 -4.34 9.76 -11.71
N LEU A 90 -4.76 8.49 -11.54
CA LEU A 90 -3.85 7.35 -11.47
C LEU A 90 -3.19 7.06 -12.82
N LYS A 91 -3.99 6.98 -13.89
CA LYS A 91 -3.51 6.70 -15.26
C LYS A 91 -2.46 7.69 -15.73
N ASP A 92 -2.63 8.97 -15.41
CA ASP A 92 -1.66 10.03 -15.73
C ASP A 92 -0.28 9.82 -15.09
N GLU A 93 -0.20 9.00 -14.03
CA GLU A 93 1.02 8.78 -13.23
C GLU A 93 1.65 7.39 -13.43
N TYR A 94 1.10 6.56 -14.32
CA TYR A 94 1.61 5.20 -14.57
C TYR A 94 3.04 5.14 -15.12
N HIS A 95 3.52 6.21 -15.72
CA HIS A 95 4.88 6.24 -16.27
C HIS A 95 5.94 6.06 -15.17
N ILE A 96 6.79 5.04 -15.33
CA ILE A 96 7.90 4.76 -14.43
C ILE A 96 9.16 5.52 -14.91
N PRO A 97 9.78 6.35 -14.06
CA PRO A 97 11.01 7.06 -14.41
C PRO A 97 12.12 6.09 -14.82
N SER A 98 12.93 6.46 -15.82
CA SER A 98 14.01 5.61 -16.32
C SER A 98 15.03 5.24 -15.23
N GLN A 99 15.31 6.16 -14.30
CA GLN A 99 16.23 5.91 -13.18
C GLN A 99 15.74 4.75 -12.29
N VAL A 100 14.42 4.60 -12.13
CA VAL A 100 13.84 3.48 -11.37
C VAL A 100 14.07 2.17 -12.11
N LEU A 101 13.86 2.16 -13.44
CA LEU A 101 14.13 0.99 -14.28
C LEU A 101 15.61 0.62 -14.31
N ASP A 102 16.50 1.61 -14.33
CA ASP A 102 17.95 1.39 -14.32
C ASP A 102 18.41 0.80 -12.99
N VAL A 103 17.84 1.26 -11.87
CA VAL A 103 18.09 0.64 -10.56
C VAL A 103 17.59 -0.80 -10.53
N ILE A 104 16.39 -1.09 -11.03
CA ILE A 104 15.89 -2.47 -11.12
C ILE A 104 16.87 -3.36 -11.92
N ARG A 105 17.33 -2.88 -13.08
CA ARG A 105 18.27 -3.61 -13.95
C ARG A 105 19.66 -3.79 -13.33
N SER A 106 20.04 -2.97 -12.35
CA SER A 106 21.33 -3.07 -11.68
C SER A 106 21.43 -4.27 -10.73
N PHE A 107 20.30 -4.84 -10.30
CA PHE A 107 20.26 -6.04 -9.47
C PHE A 107 20.49 -7.31 -10.30
N SER A 108 21.01 -8.36 -9.67
CA SER A 108 21.09 -9.69 -10.29
C SER A 108 19.69 -10.28 -10.50
N HIS A 109 19.55 -11.19 -11.47
CA HIS A 109 18.26 -11.85 -11.76
C HIS A 109 17.77 -12.79 -10.64
N ASP A 110 18.63 -13.17 -9.70
CA ASP A 110 18.33 -13.96 -8.50
C ASP A 110 18.14 -13.11 -7.23
N SER A 111 18.12 -11.77 -7.37
CA SER A 111 17.91 -10.85 -6.26
C SER A 111 16.51 -10.96 -5.65
N GLN A 112 16.40 -10.65 -4.36
CA GLN A 112 15.12 -10.64 -3.64
C GLN A 112 14.23 -9.48 -4.13
N PRO A 113 12.98 -9.72 -4.60
CA PRO A 113 12.10 -8.69 -5.13
C PRO A 113 11.88 -7.50 -4.18
N MET A 114 11.78 -7.77 -2.87
CA MET A 114 11.57 -6.74 -1.86
C MET A 114 12.78 -5.79 -1.72
N ALA A 115 14.01 -6.28 -1.92
CA ALA A 115 15.20 -5.42 -1.91
C ALA A 115 15.20 -4.46 -3.10
N ILE A 116 14.79 -4.95 -4.28
CA ILE A 116 14.64 -4.14 -5.49
C ILE A 116 13.56 -3.06 -5.27
N LEU A 117 12.45 -3.43 -4.64
CA LEU A 117 11.35 -2.51 -4.35
C LEU A 117 11.77 -1.37 -3.40
N ILE A 118 12.57 -1.67 -2.37
CA ILE A 118 13.15 -0.65 -1.48
C ILE A 118 14.06 0.30 -2.27
N ALA A 119 14.92 -0.23 -3.14
CA ALA A 119 15.82 0.59 -3.95
C ALA A 119 15.04 1.49 -4.93
N ALA A 120 14.01 0.96 -5.59
CA ALA A 120 13.12 1.73 -6.45
C ALA A 120 12.39 2.85 -5.68
N ALA A 121 11.87 2.56 -4.48
CA ALA A 121 11.24 3.56 -3.63
C ALA A 121 12.23 4.64 -3.17
N ALA A 122 13.50 4.30 -2.93
CA ALA A 122 14.54 5.26 -2.58
C ALA A 122 14.85 6.24 -3.73
N VAL A 123 14.84 5.77 -4.98
CA VAL A 123 14.95 6.65 -6.17
C VAL A 123 13.79 7.65 -6.21
N LEU A 124 12.56 7.19 -5.98
CA LEU A 124 11.39 8.09 -5.90
C LEU A 124 11.51 9.07 -4.73
N ALA A 125 12.09 8.65 -3.60
CA ALA A 125 12.31 9.53 -2.45
C ALA A 125 13.24 10.70 -2.77
N ASP A 126 14.28 10.48 -3.57
CA ASP A 126 15.15 11.55 -4.07
C ASP A 126 14.39 12.46 -5.06
N GLN A 127 13.73 11.87 -6.06
CA GLN A 127 13.01 12.62 -7.10
C GLN A 127 11.91 13.53 -6.54
N TYR A 128 11.20 13.08 -5.50
CA TYR A 128 10.08 13.83 -4.92
C TYR A 128 10.45 14.56 -3.62
N GLN A 129 11.74 14.64 -3.25
CA GLN A 129 12.18 15.30 -2.01
C GLN A 129 11.79 16.79 -1.96
N ASN A 130 11.95 17.51 -3.08
CA ASN A 130 11.69 18.94 -3.19
C ASN A 130 10.52 19.27 -4.12
N CYS A 131 9.62 18.31 -4.38
CA CYS A 131 8.47 18.58 -5.24
C CYS A 131 7.45 19.49 -4.52
N SER A 132 6.86 20.43 -5.27
CA SER A 132 5.79 21.31 -4.77
C SER A 132 4.43 20.62 -4.66
N GLU A 133 4.36 19.33 -4.99
CA GLU A 133 3.10 18.58 -4.99
C GLU A 133 2.50 18.47 -3.59
N THR A 134 1.18 18.39 -3.54
CA THR A 134 0.45 18.18 -2.29
C THR A 134 0.73 16.77 -1.74
N PRO A 135 0.62 16.55 -0.41
CA PRO A 135 0.73 15.20 0.16
C PRO A 135 -0.22 14.19 -0.49
N LEU A 136 -1.44 14.62 -0.83
CA LEU A 136 -2.43 13.79 -1.50
C LEU A 136 -1.99 13.40 -2.92
N LYS A 137 -1.47 14.34 -3.72
CA LYS A 137 -0.94 14.02 -5.05
C LYS A 137 0.24 13.07 -4.98
N ARG A 138 1.14 13.22 -4.00
CA ARG A 138 2.23 12.24 -3.76
C ARG A 138 1.70 10.83 -3.44
N ALA A 139 0.61 10.72 -2.67
CA ALA A 139 -0.02 9.43 -2.40
C ALA A 139 -0.60 8.80 -3.67
N ILE A 140 -1.28 9.59 -4.52
CA ILE A 140 -1.78 9.14 -5.83
C ILE A 140 -0.63 8.64 -6.70
N ILE A 141 0.48 9.38 -6.76
CA ILE A 141 1.67 8.98 -7.51
C ILE A 141 2.23 7.66 -6.98
N ALA A 142 2.34 7.49 -5.66
CA ALA A 142 2.83 6.25 -5.07
C ALA A 142 1.96 5.05 -5.44
N ILE A 143 0.63 5.18 -5.36
CA ILE A 143 -0.32 4.13 -5.75
C ILE A 143 -0.22 3.83 -7.24
N ALA A 144 -0.11 4.84 -8.09
CA ALA A 144 -0.05 4.69 -9.55
C ALA A 144 1.25 4.03 -10.04
N LYS A 145 2.39 4.33 -9.42
CA LYS A 145 3.70 3.80 -9.84
C LYS A 145 3.98 2.40 -9.31
N MET A 146 3.37 2.01 -8.17
CA MET A 146 3.66 0.73 -7.53
C MET A 146 3.48 -0.50 -8.45
N PRO A 147 2.38 -0.63 -9.22
CA PRO A 147 2.20 -1.77 -10.12
C PRO A 147 3.27 -1.85 -11.21
N GLY A 148 3.67 -0.71 -11.78
CA GLY A 148 4.70 -0.68 -12.82
C GLY A 148 6.07 -1.08 -12.27
N ILE A 149 6.41 -0.68 -11.04
CA ILE A 149 7.66 -1.08 -10.38
C ILE A 149 7.66 -2.58 -10.09
N VAL A 150 6.57 -3.10 -9.54
CA VAL A 150 6.43 -4.54 -9.24
C VAL A 150 6.50 -5.36 -10.52
N ALA A 151 5.81 -4.92 -11.59
CA ALA A 151 5.84 -5.60 -12.87
C ALA A 151 7.24 -5.58 -13.54
N ALA A 152 7.89 -4.42 -13.57
CA ALA A 152 9.26 -4.31 -14.06
C ALA A 152 10.24 -5.19 -13.26
N THR A 153 10.06 -5.27 -11.95
CA THR A 153 10.85 -6.15 -11.06
C THR A 153 10.64 -7.62 -11.42
N TYR A 154 9.39 -8.07 -11.56
CA TYR A 154 9.09 -9.44 -11.98
C TYR A 154 9.71 -9.78 -13.34
N ARG A 155 9.51 -8.91 -14.34
CA ARG A 155 10.06 -9.10 -15.69
C ARG A 155 11.59 -9.16 -15.68
N HIS A 156 12.25 -8.32 -14.89
CA HIS A 156 13.70 -8.36 -14.70
C HIS A 156 14.16 -9.70 -14.14
N LEU A 157 13.55 -10.17 -13.05
CA LEU A 157 13.92 -11.44 -12.40
C LEU A 157 13.66 -12.66 -13.30
N THR A 158 12.65 -12.60 -14.17
CA THR A 158 12.37 -13.65 -15.17
C THR A 158 13.08 -13.44 -16.51
N ASN A 159 14.12 -12.59 -16.56
CA ASN A 159 14.92 -12.27 -17.75
C ASN A 159 14.08 -11.93 -19.00
N SER A 160 13.21 -10.95 -18.83
CA SER A 160 12.07 -10.71 -19.69
C SER A 160 11.94 -9.21 -19.94
N GLU A 161 11.66 -8.79 -21.17
CA GLU A 161 11.59 -7.36 -21.52
C GLU A 161 10.50 -6.62 -20.74
N CYS A 162 10.79 -5.43 -20.23
CA CYS A 162 9.81 -4.61 -19.54
C CYS A 162 8.71 -4.16 -20.50
N ILE A 163 7.45 -4.33 -20.09
CA ILE A 163 6.28 -3.87 -20.85
C ILE A 163 5.84 -2.52 -20.28
N SER A 164 5.57 -1.56 -21.16
CA SER A 164 5.09 -0.23 -20.77
C SER A 164 3.64 -0.28 -20.29
N SER A 165 3.26 0.66 -19.43
CA SER A 165 1.87 0.84 -19.03
C SER A 165 0.97 1.23 -20.21
N ASP A 166 -0.26 0.73 -20.22
CA ASP A 166 -1.32 1.12 -21.15
C ASP A 166 -2.37 1.97 -20.42
N SER A 167 -2.49 3.23 -20.81
CA SER A 167 -3.43 4.18 -20.19
C SER A 167 -4.90 3.92 -20.56
N SER A 168 -5.16 3.04 -21.54
CA SER A 168 -6.52 2.58 -21.87
C SER A 168 -7.04 1.53 -20.89
N LEU A 169 -6.16 0.89 -20.12
CA LEU A 169 -6.50 -0.16 -19.15
C LEU A 169 -6.77 0.39 -17.75
N GLU A 170 -7.67 -0.27 -17.02
CA GLU A 170 -7.90 0.00 -15.60
C GLU A 170 -6.73 -0.50 -14.73
N TYR A 171 -6.65 -0.05 -13.48
CA TYR A 171 -5.51 -0.29 -12.57
C TYR A 171 -5.01 -1.74 -12.55
N THR A 172 -5.90 -2.68 -12.23
CA THR A 172 -5.57 -4.11 -12.12
C THR A 172 -5.29 -4.76 -13.48
N GLN A 173 -5.98 -4.31 -14.54
CA GLN A 173 -5.74 -4.77 -15.91
C GLN A 173 -4.38 -4.32 -16.43
N ASN A 174 -4.01 -3.06 -16.18
CA ASN A 174 -2.72 -2.51 -16.53
C ASN A 174 -1.59 -3.25 -15.79
N PHE A 175 -1.77 -3.55 -14.50
CA PHE A 175 -0.81 -4.37 -13.75
C PHE A 175 -0.62 -5.75 -14.39
N LEU A 176 -1.70 -6.46 -14.70
CA LEU A 176 -1.64 -7.79 -15.32
C LEU A 176 -0.96 -7.72 -16.70
N HIS A 177 -1.29 -6.70 -17.50
CA HIS A 177 -0.66 -6.41 -18.79
C HIS A 177 0.86 -6.22 -18.67
N MET A 178 1.32 -5.40 -17.71
CA MET A 178 2.76 -5.17 -17.53
C MET A 178 3.50 -6.43 -17.02
N MET A 179 2.82 -7.30 -16.26
CA MET A 179 3.39 -8.55 -15.74
C MET A 179 3.56 -9.62 -16.83
N PHE A 180 2.55 -9.82 -17.68
CA PHE A 180 2.47 -10.99 -18.56
C PHE A 180 2.27 -10.69 -20.05
N GLY A 181 2.02 -9.42 -20.41
CA GLY A 181 1.71 -9.02 -21.78
C GLY A 181 0.31 -9.43 -22.25
N PRO A 182 0.07 -9.44 -23.57
CA PRO A 182 -1.21 -9.85 -24.14
C PRO A 182 -1.50 -11.34 -23.89
N THR A 183 -2.69 -11.62 -23.37
CA THR A 183 -3.16 -12.98 -23.00
C THR A 183 -4.64 -13.12 -23.37
N ASP A 184 -5.22 -14.32 -23.17
CA ASP A 184 -6.64 -14.57 -23.44
C ASP A 184 -7.55 -13.64 -22.62
N ARG A 185 -8.53 -13.01 -23.28
CA ARG A 185 -9.40 -12.00 -22.65
C ARG A 185 -10.26 -12.60 -21.54
N ALA A 186 -10.83 -13.79 -21.75
CA ALA A 186 -11.70 -14.40 -20.76
C ALA A 186 -10.89 -14.80 -19.51
N LEU A 187 -9.67 -15.30 -19.69
CA LEU A 187 -8.75 -15.57 -18.59
C LEU A 187 -8.37 -14.29 -17.84
N ASN A 188 -8.08 -13.21 -18.55
CA ASN A 188 -7.72 -11.92 -17.95
C ASN A 188 -8.84 -11.35 -17.09
N ASP A 189 -10.09 -11.45 -17.53
CA ASP A 189 -11.23 -10.95 -16.76
C ASP A 189 -11.37 -11.69 -15.42
N VAL A 190 -11.12 -13.01 -15.39
CA VAL A 190 -11.14 -13.82 -14.16
C VAL A 190 -9.97 -13.44 -13.24
N ILE A 191 -8.75 -13.36 -13.78
CA ILE A 191 -7.56 -13.01 -13.01
C ILE A 191 -7.67 -11.59 -12.44
N CYS A 192 -8.14 -10.63 -13.24
CA CYS A 192 -8.32 -9.25 -12.79
C CYS A 192 -9.32 -9.16 -11.65
N LYS A 193 -10.45 -9.87 -11.71
CA LYS A 193 -11.41 -9.90 -10.58
C LYS A 193 -10.80 -10.47 -9.32
N ALA A 194 -10.02 -11.56 -9.43
CA ALA A 194 -9.34 -12.15 -8.28
C ALA A 194 -8.28 -11.21 -7.69
N LEU A 195 -7.45 -10.59 -8.53
CA LEU A 195 -6.44 -9.62 -8.10
C LEU A 195 -7.06 -8.38 -7.46
N ASP A 196 -8.17 -7.88 -8.01
CA ASP A 196 -8.86 -6.72 -7.46
C ASP A 196 -9.40 -7.00 -6.06
N ALA A 197 -10.01 -8.17 -5.85
CA ALA A 197 -10.43 -8.61 -4.51
C ALA A 197 -9.22 -8.74 -3.57
N ILE A 198 -8.10 -9.31 -4.02
CA ILE A 198 -6.87 -9.42 -3.23
C ILE A 198 -6.37 -8.01 -2.83
N PHE A 199 -6.32 -7.07 -3.75
CA PHE A 199 -5.88 -5.70 -3.48
C PHE A 199 -6.82 -4.98 -2.52
N VAL A 200 -8.13 -5.14 -2.66
CA VAL A 200 -9.11 -4.57 -1.72
C VAL A 200 -8.89 -5.15 -0.33
N MET A 201 -8.78 -6.47 -0.17
CA MET A 201 -8.59 -7.11 1.14
C MET A 201 -7.25 -6.77 1.81
N HIS A 202 -6.24 -6.35 1.03
CA HIS A 202 -4.91 -5.98 1.55
C HIS A 202 -4.67 -4.46 1.51
N ALA A 203 -5.68 -3.65 1.25
CA ALA A 203 -5.52 -2.21 1.04
C ALA A 203 -5.08 -1.48 2.32
N ASP A 204 -5.62 -1.87 3.47
CA ASP A 204 -5.19 -1.41 4.79
C ASP A 204 -5.52 -2.46 5.88
N HIS A 205 -4.78 -2.42 6.99
CA HIS A 205 -4.99 -3.31 8.13
C HIS A 205 -4.61 -2.63 9.45
N GLU A 206 -5.13 -1.41 9.65
CA GLU A 206 -4.97 -0.58 10.85
C GLU A 206 -3.49 -0.32 11.24
N GLN A 207 -3.14 -0.38 12.54
CA GLN A 207 -1.80 -0.13 13.07
C GLN A 207 -0.95 -1.41 13.11
N ASN A 208 -0.76 -2.03 11.94
CA ASN A 208 0.21 -3.12 11.80
C ASN A 208 1.67 -2.60 11.81
N ALA A 209 2.63 -3.52 11.85
CA ALA A 209 4.06 -3.18 11.95
C ALA A 209 4.54 -2.24 10.83
N SER A 210 4.19 -2.53 9.57
CA SER A 210 4.61 -1.69 8.43
C SER A 210 3.95 -0.31 8.44
N THR A 211 2.65 -0.22 8.72
CA THR A 211 1.96 1.08 8.82
C THR A 211 2.52 1.92 9.97
N THR A 212 2.85 1.28 11.10
CA THR A 212 3.50 1.94 12.24
C THR A 212 4.91 2.43 11.88
N ALA A 213 5.69 1.64 11.13
CA ALA A 213 7.01 2.05 10.65
C ALA A 213 6.95 3.26 9.71
N VAL A 214 5.97 3.29 8.79
CA VAL A 214 5.69 4.44 7.91
C VAL A 214 5.38 5.68 8.75
N ARG A 215 4.49 5.56 9.75
CA ARG A 215 4.12 6.68 10.64
C ARG A 215 5.29 7.18 11.47
N MET A 216 6.07 6.27 12.05
CA MET A 216 7.24 6.60 12.86
C MET A 216 8.27 7.36 12.03
N THR A 217 8.58 6.87 10.83
CA THR A 217 9.49 7.54 9.89
C THR A 217 8.96 8.92 9.48
N GLY A 218 7.66 9.00 9.17
CA GLY A 218 7.02 10.28 8.82
C GLY A 218 7.01 11.30 9.96
N SER A 219 7.03 10.85 11.22
CA SER A 219 7.05 11.74 12.38
C SER A 219 8.32 12.61 12.48
N SER A 220 9.42 12.20 11.83
CA SER A 220 10.64 13.00 11.72
C SER A 220 10.62 14.00 10.57
N GLY A 221 9.50 14.10 9.82
CA GLY A 221 9.38 14.96 8.65
C GLY A 221 9.97 14.37 7.36
N ALA A 222 10.23 13.05 7.32
CA ALA A 222 10.68 12.38 6.11
C ALA A 222 9.63 12.47 4.99
N ASN A 223 10.07 12.52 3.74
CA ASN A 223 9.16 12.53 2.59
C ASN A 223 8.43 11.18 2.45
N LEU A 224 7.30 11.19 1.72
CA LEU A 224 6.41 10.02 1.61
C LEU A 224 7.15 8.76 1.15
N PHE A 225 7.95 8.83 0.09
CA PHE A 225 8.61 7.64 -0.46
C PHE A 225 9.71 7.11 0.47
N ALA A 226 10.40 7.98 1.21
CA ALA A 226 11.30 7.55 2.28
C ALA A 226 10.54 6.80 3.39
N CYS A 227 9.35 7.26 3.77
CA CYS A 227 8.48 6.53 4.70
C CYS A 227 8.04 5.18 4.12
N LEU A 228 7.72 5.12 2.82
CA LEU A 228 7.37 3.87 2.14
C LEU A 228 8.53 2.88 2.14
N CYS A 229 9.79 3.31 2.00
CA CYS A 229 10.95 2.42 2.16
C CYS A 229 10.93 1.69 3.52
N SER A 230 10.63 2.42 4.61
CA SER A 230 10.51 1.85 5.96
C SER A 230 9.36 0.86 6.06
N GLY A 231 8.20 1.19 5.46
CA GLY A 231 7.06 0.28 5.36
C GLY A 231 7.37 -1.01 4.61
N ILE A 232 7.98 -0.90 3.43
CA ILE A 232 8.37 -2.04 2.58
C ILE A 232 9.40 -2.92 3.30
N ALA A 233 10.41 -2.32 3.93
CA ALA A 233 11.42 -3.05 4.70
C ALA A 233 10.80 -3.81 5.87
N THR A 234 9.84 -3.20 6.57
CA THR A 234 9.12 -3.85 7.67
C THR A 234 8.20 -4.97 7.16
N LEU A 235 7.53 -4.76 6.03
CA LEU A 235 6.67 -5.76 5.38
C LEU A 235 7.45 -6.98 4.89
N TRP A 236 8.70 -6.80 4.47
CA TRP A 236 9.56 -7.91 4.04
C TRP A 236 9.85 -8.92 5.17
N GLY A 237 9.68 -8.54 6.44
CA GLY A 237 9.86 -9.46 7.57
C GLY A 237 8.97 -10.72 7.46
N PRO A 238 9.51 -11.93 7.71
CA PRO A 238 8.76 -13.18 7.53
C PRO A 238 7.56 -13.33 8.48
N LEU A 239 7.64 -12.70 9.66
CA LEU A 239 6.55 -12.67 10.65
C LEU A 239 5.46 -11.63 10.34
N HIS A 240 5.60 -10.87 9.26
CA HIS A 240 4.65 -9.83 8.85
C HIS A 240 4.12 -10.10 7.44
N GLY A 241 4.82 -9.64 6.39
CA GLY A 241 4.36 -9.81 5.00
C GLY A 241 4.75 -11.15 4.36
N GLY A 242 5.66 -11.92 4.96
CA GLY A 242 6.13 -13.20 4.43
C GLY A 242 5.18 -14.39 4.66
N ALA A 243 4.05 -14.19 5.33
CA ALA A 243 3.13 -15.28 5.68
C ALA A 243 2.62 -16.05 4.45
N ASN A 244 2.26 -15.35 3.38
CA ASN A 244 1.75 -15.98 2.15
C ASN A 244 2.81 -16.86 1.48
N GLU A 245 4.07 -16.41 1.44
CA GLU A 245 5.19 -17.20 0.92
C GLU A 245 5.45 -18.43 1.81
N ALA A 246 5.35 -18.28 3.13
CA ALA A 246 5.52 -19.39 4.06
C ALA A 246 4.43 -20.46 3.88
N VAL A 247 3.18 -20.07 3.61
CA VAL A 247 2.10 -21.01 3.27
C VAL A 247 2.43 -21.78 2.00
N ILE A 248 2.92 -21.12 0.94
CA ILE A 248 3.32 -21.81 -0.29
C ILE A 248 4.49 -22.78 -0.07
N LYS A 249 5.47 -22.44 0.77
CA LYS A 249 6.60 -23.34 1.11
C LYS A 249 6.17 -24.55 1.95
N MET A 250 5.04 -24.46 2.65
CA MET A 250 4.49 -25.54 3.45
C MET A 250 3.75 -26.59 2.59
N LEU A 251 3.17 -26.17 1.46
CA LEU A 251 2.43 -27.02 0.51
C LEU A 251 3.36 -27.89 -0.34
#